data_AF-A0A968JQD5-F1
#
_entry.id   AF-A0A968JQD5-F1
#
_cell.length_a   1.000
_cell.length_b   1.000
_cell.length_c   1.000
_cell.angle_alpha   90.00
_cell.angle_beta   90.00
_cell.angle_gamma   90.00
#
_symmetry.space_group_name_H-M   'P 1'
#
loop_
_entity.id
_entity.type
_entity.pdbx_description
1 polymer ?
#
loop_
_entity_poly.entity_id
_entity_poly.type
_entity_poly.pdbx_seq_one_letter_code
_entity_poly.pdbx_strand_id
1 'polypeptide(L)'
;MKEFFVYDKNGESITKINISAVPLDTTKILGWCNHIYIDTKDNLWIGTTEGLYQISNNLSKTRKITVEECPILKNSFVLFLGENSKNELLICTSGGLCIMDLKEYNIKTFTIENGLPEGFIFSVLEDKNQNLWVSSSRGISRLTFSGDYSKLVNVLNFSSVDGLQSDFFIERASYKTKDGMMFFGGVNGINYFHPDSFTFNKIIPKIEIDEIIIQGKRKIKSSSSYYSKRISDTREIELPYWQNFITLKYIAFNYIKSSKNKYSVFLQGFDEDWKPDEGSRSTTYMNLKPGKYIFMVKGSNNDGIWNEIPATLNIKINPPYYGNFWAYLFYFFIFTLLLYYIRIVIITRERLKTEIEQINRELEKDNKKSENKILDYFERKLTLNSYDEKFLEKLIQVIEMNFSNSDFNVLTLSKDVGIKPGRTAQKN
;
A
#
# COMPACT_ATOMS: atom_id res chain seq x y z
N MET A 1 -47.70 -26.43 15.14
CA MET A 1 -47.38 -26.87 16.52
C MET A 1 -46.22 -27.84 16.44
N LYS A 2 -45.28 -27.78 17.38
CA LYS A 2 -44.08 -28.63 17.43
C LYS A 2 -44.45 -29.83 18.31
N GLU A 3 -44.68 -30.98 17.71
CA GLU A 3 -45.30 -32.14 18.36
C GLU A 3 -44.44 -33.39 18.12
N PHE A 4 -44.32 -34.23 19.15
CA PHE A 4 -43.65 -35.52 19.06
C PHE A 4 -44.71 -36.61 18.93
N PHE A 5 -44.44 -37.59 18.09
CA PHE A 5 -45.33 -38.70 17.81
C PHE A 5 -44.59 -40.02 17.99
N VAL A 6 -45.26 -40.99 18.61
CA VAL A 6 -44.85 -42.39 18.59
C VAL A 6 -45.75 -43.12 17.63
N TYR A 7 -45.12 -43.81 16.69
CA TYR A 7 -45.79 -44.75 15.81
C TYR A 7 -45.58 -46.16 16.34
N ASP A 8 -46.64 -46.78 16.84
CA ASP A 8 -46.64 -48.20 17.15
C ASP A 8 -46.84 -48.98 15.86
N LYS A 9 -45.80 -49.70 15.44
CA LYS A 9 -45.81 -50.50 14.22
C LYS A 9 -46.75 -51.70 14.32
N ASN A 10 -46.97 -52.25 15.52
CA ASN A 10 -47.78 -53.47 15.71
C ASN A 10 -49.27 -53.14 15.77
N GLY A 11 -49.63 -52.03 16.42
CA GLY A 11 -51.00 -51.53 16.46
C GLY A 11 -51.36 -50.52 15.37
N GLU A 12 -50.43 -50.20 14.48
CA GLU A 12 -50.52 -49.16 13.43
C GLU A 12 -51.11 -47.82 13.92
N SER A 13 -50.79 -47.46 15.17
CA SER A 13 -51.36 -46.27 15.81
C SER A 13 -50.31 -45.18 15.97
N ILE A 14 -50.71 -43.93 15.72
CA ILE A 14 -49.88 -42.76 15.99
C ILE A 14 -50.42 -42.10 17.25
N THR A 15 -49.58 -42.07 18.29
CA THR A 15 -49.89 -41.40 19.55
C THR A 15 -49.05 -40.14 19.68
N LYS A 16 -49.70 -39.02 20.00
CA LYS A 16 -49.00 -37.78 20.30
C LYS A 16 -48.41 -37.88 21.71
N ILE A 17 -47.08 -37.81 21.82
CA ILE A 17 -46.44 -37.66 23.12
C ILE A 17 -46.56 -36.20 23.53
N ASN A 18 -47.27 -35.96 24.62
CA ASN A 18 -47.19 -34.70 25.32
C ASN A 18 -46.00 -34.78 26.29
N ILE A 19 -44.82 -34.31 25.87
CA ILE A 19 -43.59 -34.36 26.70
C ILE A 19 -43.75 -33.51 27.98
N SER A 20 -44.76 -32.64 28.06
CA SER A 20 -45.14 -31.95 29.29
C SER A 20 -45.97 -32.77 30.28
N ALA A 21 -46.45 -33.96 29.90
CA ALA A 21 -47.33 -34.81 30.72
C ALA A 21 -46.58 -35.94 31.44
N VAL A 22 -45.27 -36.05 31.25
CA VAL A 22 -44.41 -36.85 32.13
C VAL A 22 -44.25 -36.07 33.44
N PRO A 23 -44.53 -36.66 34.61
CA PRO A 23 -44.43 -35.95 35.86
C PRO A 23 -42.95 -35.74 36.23
N LEU A 24 -42.58 -34.47 36.44
CA LEU A 24 -41.40 -33.90 37.12
C LEU A 24 -40.24 -33.36 36.24
N ASP A 25 -39.94 -32.07 36.51
CA ASP A 25 -39.00 -31.10 35.91
C ASP A 25 -39.26 -30.59 34.49
N THR A 26 -39.88 -29.40 34.46
CA THR A 26 -40.58 -28.72 33.36
C THR A 26 -39.67 -28.06 32.32
N THR A 27 -38.73 -28.79 31.72
CA THR A 27 -38.10 -28.28 30.48
C THR A 27 -38.94 -28.67 29.27
N LYS A 28 -39.82 -27.75 28.85
CA LYS A 28 -40.53 -27.87 27.56
C LYS A 28 -39.50 -27.89 26.43
N ILE A 29 -39.61 -28.87 25.53
CA ILE A 29 -38.80 -28.89 24.32
C ILE A 29 -39.29 -27.78 23.39
N LEU A 30 -38.39 -26.85 23.08
CA LEU A 30 -38.63 -25.72 22.19
C LEU A 30 -37.78 -25.92 20.92
N GLY A 31 -38.13 -25.23 19.85
CA GLY A 31 -37.39 -25.30 18.59
C GLY A 31 -37.85 -26.42 17.64
N TRP A 32 -37.54 -26.27 16.36
CA TRP A 32 -37.74 -27.37 15.41
C TRP A 32 -36.76 -28.49 15.73
N CYS A 33 -37.23 -29.72 15.76
CA CYS A 33 -36.38 -30.88 15.96
C CYS A 33 -35.65 -31.19 14.65
N ASN A 34 -34.32 -31.19 14.71
CA ASN A 34 -33.46 -31.47 13.56
C ASN A 34 -32.95 -32.91 13.59
N HIS A 35 -32.63 -33.43 14.78
CA HIS A 35 -32.09 -34.77 14.94
C HIS A 35 -32.48 -35.37 16.29
N ILE A 36 -32.66 -36.69 16.30
CA ILE A 36 -32.92 -37.48 17.49
C ILE A 36 -31.89 -38.61 17.52
N TYR A 37 -31.29 -38.85 18.68
CA TYR A 37 -30.25 -39.87 18.85
C TYR A 37 -30.46 -40.60 20.18
N ILE A 38 -30.21 -41.91 20.20
CA ILE A 38 -30.26 -42.73 21.42
C ILE A 38 -28.82 -43.09 21.76
N ASP A 39 -28.38 -42.71 22.96
CA ASP A 39 -27.02 -43.01 23.42
C ASP A 39 -26.87 -44.47 23.90
N THR A 40 -25.63 -44.90 24.16
CA THR A 40 -25.33 -46.24 24.70
C THR A 40 -25.93 -46.54 26.08
N LYS A 41 -26.47 -45.53 26.78
CA LYS A 41 -27.20 -45.66 28.06
C LYS A 41 -28.72 -45.58 27.88
N ASP A 42 -29.20 -45.68 26.64
CA ASP A 42 -30.60 -45.59 26.22
C ASP A 42 -31.27 -44.25 26.53
N ASN A 43 -30.51 -43.16 26.77
CA ASN A 43 -31.11 -41.83 26.87
C ASN A 43 -31.38 -41.28 25.48
N LEU A 44 -32.53 -40.62 25.35
CA LEU A 44 -32.96 -39.99 24.12
C LEU A 44 -32.50 -38.54 24.08
N TRP A 45 -31.62 -38.24 23.14
CA TRP A 45 -31.11 -36.90 22.87
C TRP A 45 -31.85 -36.28 21.70
N ILE A 46 -32.30 -35.04 21.88
CA ILE A 46 -33.08 -34.30 20.90
C ILE A 46 -32.37 -32.97 20.63
N GLY A 47 -31.84 -32.85 19.41
CA GLY A 47 -31.25 -31.62 18.90
C GLY A 47 -32.32 -30.74 18.26
N THR A 48 -32.41 -29.49 18.68
CA THR A 48 -33.35 -28.51 18.13
C THR A 48 -32.68 -27.20 17.74
N THR A 49 -33.46 -26.32 17.10
CA THR A 49 -33.06 -24.94 16.83
C THR A 49 -32.92 -24.07 18.09
N GLU A 50 -33.31 -24.55 19.27
CA GLU A 50 -33.28 -23.79 20.53
C GLU A 50 -32.37 -24.43 21.58
N GLY A 51 -31.67 -25.51 21.22
CA GLY A 51 -30.68 -26.18 22.06
C GLY A 51 -30.75 -27.70 22.00
N LEU A 52 -30.11 -28.31 23.01
CA LEU A 52 -30.03 -29.76 23.18
C LEU A 52 -30.85 -30.19 24.40
N TYR A 53 -31.66 -31.22 24.21
CA TYR A 53 -32.49 -31.81 25.25
C TYR A 53 -32.12 -33.27 25.43
N GLN A 54 -32.09 -33.73 26.68
CA GLN A 54 -31.91 -35.12 27.08
C GLN A 54 -33.20 -35.59 27.75
N ILE A 55 -33.69 -36.75 27.34
CA ILE A 55 -34.77 -37.47 28.01
C ILE A 55 -34.18 -38.78 28.53
N SER A 56 -34.38 -39.07 29.80
CA SER A 56 -33.87 -40.31 30.41
C SER A 56 -34.50 -41.56 29.78
N ASN A 57 -33.79 -42.69 29.81
CA ASN A 57 -34.25 -43.96 29.23
C ASN A 57 -35.72 -44.34 29.58
N ASN A 58 -36.13 -44.12 30.83
CA ASN A 58 -37.50 -44.38 31.28
C ASN A 58 -38.53 -43.29 30.89
N LEU A 59 -38.16 -42.36 30.02
CA LEU A 59 -38.92 -41.20 29.60
C LEU A 59 -39.44 -40.32 30.75
N SER A 60 -38.87 -40.44 31.95
CA SER A 60 -39.40 -39.81 33.17
C SER A 60 -38.86 -38.41 33.44
N LYS A 61 -37.66 -38.09 32.95
CA LYS A 61 -36.99 -36.81 33.20
C LYS A 61 -36.55 -36.19 31.89
N THR A 62 -36.81 -34.90 31.74
CA THR A 62 -36.28 -34.08 30.65
C THR A 62 -35.31 -33.06 31.22
N ARG A 63 -34.13 -32.92 30.59
CA ARG A 63 -33.12 -31.92 30.92
C ARG A 63 -32.77 -31.14 29.66
N LYS A 64 -32.83 -29.81 29.72
CA LYS A 64 -32.20 -28.95 28.71
C LYS A 64 -30.74 -28.70 29.10
N ILE A 65 -29.82 -28.89 28.17
CA ILE A 65 -28.42 -28.48 28.36
C ILE A 65 -28.37 -26.96 28.34
N THR A 66 -27.79 -26.36 29.37
CA THR A 66 -27.79 -24.91 29.53
C THR A 66 -26.69 -24.25 28.70
N VAL A 67 -26.82 -22.95 28.47
CA VAL A 67 -25.79 -22.15 27.81
C VAL A 67 -24.54 -22.03 28.69
N GLU A 68 -24.68 -22.12 30.02
CA GLU A 68 -23.53 -22.11 30.94
C GLU A 68 -22.72 -23.39 30.80
N GLU A 69 -23.38 -24.53 30.59
CA GLU A 69 -22.74 -25.82 30.31
C GLU A 69 -22.12 -25.83 28.90
N CYS A 70 -22.84 -25.33 27.89
CA CYS A 70 -22.38 -25.27 26.51
C CYS A 70 -22.61 -23.88 25.90
N PRO A 71 -21.62 -22.97 25.97
CA PRO A 71 -21.76 -21.60 25.49
C PRO A 71 -22.15 -21.48 24.00
N ILE A 72 -21.73 -22.43 23.16
CA ILE A 72 -22.09 -22.45 21.73
C ILE A 72 -23.60 -22.52 21.52
N LEU A 73 -24.34 -23.19 22.40
CA LEU A 73 -25.79 -23.37 22.25
C LEU A 73 -26.58 -22.06 22.41
N LYS A 74 -25.97 -20.95 22.88
CA LYS A 74 -26.66 -19.66 23.07
C LYS A 74 -27.33 -19.15 21.80
N ASN A 75 -26.67 -19.32 20.66
CA ASN A 75 -27.08 -18.81 19.35
C ASN A 75 -26.84 -19.83 18.23
N SER A 76 -26.80 -21.12 18.57
CA SER A 76 -26.52 -22.18 17.60
C SER A 76 -27.61 -23.24 17.56
N PHE A 77 -27.89 -23.73 16.36
CA PHE A 77 -28.80 -24.86 16.15
C PHE A 77 -28.03 -26.15 16.34
N VAL A 78 -28.65 -27.15 16.96
CA VAL A 78 -28.13 -28.52 16.94
C VAL A 78 -28.60 -29.17 15.64
N LEU A 79 -27.65 -29.59 14.81
CA LEU A 79 -27.92 -30.09 13.46
C LEU A 79 -27.83 -31.62 13.38
N PHE A 80 -26.87 -32.19 14.11
CA PHE A 80 -26.63 -33.63 14.10
C PHE A 80 -26.07 -34.07 15.46
N LEU A 81 -26.42 -35.30 15.85
CA LEU A 81 -25.97 -35.94 17.06
C LEU A 81 -25.39 -37.32 16.70
N GLY A 82 -24.27 -37.66 17.30
CA GLY A 82 -23.68 -38.99 17.21
C GLY A 82 -22.92 -39.31 18.49
N GLU A 83 -22.32 -40.49 18.54
CA GLU A 83 -21.52 -40.93 19.68
C GLU A 83 -20.24 -41.56 19.17
N ASN A 84 -19.16 -41.36 19.91
CA ASN A 84 -17.87 -41.98 19.62
C ASN A 84 -17.67 -43.26 20.42
N SER A 85 -16.58 -43.96 20.12
CA SER A 85 -16.16 -45.21 20.77
C SER A 85 -15.86 -45.09 22.27
N LYS A 86 -15.78 -43.86 22.81
CA LYS A 86 -15.56 -43.57 24.24
C LYS A 86 -16.85 -43.23 24.99
N ASN A 87 -18.00 -43.38 24.35
CA ASN A 87 -19.30 -42.97 24.88
C ASN A 87 -19.35 -41.46 25.20
N GLU A 88 -18.70 -40.64 24.37
CA GLU A 88 -18.89 -39.19 24.35
C GLU A 88 -19.88 -38.83 23.26
N LEU A 89 -20.83 -37.95 23.59
CA LEU A 89 -21.81 -37.45 22.65
C LEU A 89 -21.17 -36.37 21.78
N LEU A 90 -21.21 -36.57 20.47
CA LEU A 90 -20.76 -35.64 19.45
C LEU A 90 -21.94 -34.78 19.00
N ILE A 91 -21.86 -33.48 19.23
CA ILE A 91 -22.92 -32.51 18.98
C ILE A 91 -22.46 -31.56 17.88
N CYS A 92 -23.01 -31.73 16.68
CA CYS A 92 -22.77 -30.83 15.56
C CYS A 92 -23.73 -29.66 15.63
N THR A 93 -23.19 -28.44 15.56
CA THR A 93 -23.99 -27.22 15.66
C THR A 93 -23.71 -26.26 14.50
N SER A 94 -24.51 -25.21 14.38
CA SER A 94 -24.23 -24.10 13.45
C SER A 94 -23.06 -23.20 13.88
N GLY A 95 -22.50 -23.39 15.09
CA GLY A 95 -21.39 -22.60 15.64
C GLY A 95 -20.08 -23.37 15.84
N GLY A 96 -20.09 -24.69 15.65
CA GLY A 96 -18.94 -25.58 15.81
C GLY A 96 -19.33 -27.00 16.22
N LEU A 97 -18.33 -27.77 16.63
CA LEU A 97 -18.50 -29.12 17.16
C LEU A 97 -18.35 -29.09 18.69
N CYS A 98 -19.28 -29.72 19.41
CA CYS A 98 -19.14 -29.97 20.84
C CYS A 98 -18.99 -31.48 21.10
N ILE A 99 -18.18 -31.85 22.07
CA ILE A 99 -17.98 -33.21 22.54
C ILE A 99 -18.32 -33.23 24.03
N MET A 100 -19.30 -34.04 24.42
CA MET A 100 -19.78 -34.14 25.80
C MET A 100 -19.48 -35.53 26.37
N ASP A 101 -18.78 -35.58 27.49
CA ASP A 101 -18.62 -36.81 28.26
C ASP A 101 -19.96 -37.19 28.92
N LEU A 102 -20.50 -38.38 28.61
CA LEU A 102 -21.79 -38.83 29.13
C LEU A 102 -21.75 -39.27 30.62
N LYS A 103 -20.58 -39.33 31.27
CA LYS A 103 -20.41 -39.62 32.70
C LYS A 103 -20.28 -38.34 33.51
N GLU A 104 -19.38 -37.45 33.09
CA GLU A 104 -19.07 -36.22 33.83
C GLU A 104 -19.87 -35.00 33.36
N TYR A 105 -20.53 -35.09 32.19
CA TYR A 105 -21.19 -33.98 31.51
C TYR A 105 -20.26 -32.80 31.19
N ASN A 106 -18.95 -33.05 31.14
CA ASN A 106 -17.97 -32.07 30.70
C ASN A 106 -18.05 -31.88 29.19
N ILE A 107 -18.13 -30.63 28.74
CA ILE A 107 -18.30 -30.28 27.32
C ILE A 107 -17.06 -29.57 26.79
N LYS A 108 -16.47 -30.15 25.75
CA LYS A 108 -15.38 -29.58 24.97
C LYS A 108 -15.94 -29.00 23.69
N THR A 109 -15.38 -27.87 23.27
CA THR A 109 -15.91 -27.09 22.16
C THR A 109 -14.80 -26.81 21.15
N PHE A 110 -15.11 -27.00 19.86
CA PHE A 110 -14.20 -26.75 18.75
C PHE A 110 -14.88 -25.84 17.71
N THR A 111 -14.26 -24.70 17.45
CA THR A 111 -14.73 -23.65 16.53
C THR A 111 -13.67 -23.33 15.46
N ILE A 112 -13.93 -22.29 14.67
CA ILE A 112 -12.99 -21.73 13.68
C ILE A 112 -11.66 -21.35 14.34
N GLU A 113 -11.68 -20.87 15.59
CA GLU A 113 -10.48 -20.50 16.34
C GLU A 113 -9.55 -21.70 16.59
N ASN A 114 -10.10 -22.92 16.57
CA ASN A 114 -9.34 -24.15 16.71
C ASN A 114 -8.85 -24.73 15.37
N GLY A 115 -9.15 -24.08 14.24
CA GLY A 115 -8.69 -24.47 12.90
C GLY A 115 -9.77 -25.09 12.01
N LEU A 116 -11.02 -25.19 12.47
CA LEU A 116 -12.14 -25.58 11.60
C LEU A 116 -12.34 -24.54 10.48
N PRO A 117 -12.71 -24.96 9.26
CA PRO A 117 -12.85 -24.05 8.13
C PRO A 117 -14.08 -23.15 8.26
N GLU A 118 -15.12 -23.59 8.98
CA GLU A 118 -16.35 -22.84 9.26
C GLU A 118 -17.08 -23.40 10.49
N GLY A 119 -18.04 -22.64 11.03
CA GLY A 119 -18.83 -23.01 12.21
C GLY A 119 -20.01 -23.95 11.94
N PHE A 120 -20.56 -23.97 10.72
CA PHE A 120 -21.69 -24.85 10.39
C PHE A 120 -21.22 -26.29 10.18
N ILE A 121 -21.37 -27.12 11.21
CA ILE A 121 -21.02 -28.54 11.16
C ILE A 121 -22.29 -29.37 10.95
N PHE A 122 -22.35 -30.10 9.84
CA PHE A 122 -23.55 -30.83 9.40
C PHE A 122 -23.59 -32.28 9.87
N SER A 123 -22.44 -32.91 10.00
CA SER A 123 -22.33 -34.29 10.46
C SER A 123 -20.92 -34.60 10.97
N VAL A 124 -20.80 -35.69 11.74
CA VAL A 124 -19.53 -36.16 12.29
C VAL A 124 -19.50 -37.68 12.30
N LEU A 125 -18.36 -38.26 11.91
CA LEU A 125 -18.09 -39.70 11.96
C LEU A 125 -16.71 -39.94 12.58
N GLU A 126 -16.58 -40.97 13.43
CA GLU A 126 -15.30 -41.39 14.00
C GLU A 126 -14.65 -42.51 13.17
N ASP A 127 -13.36 -42.38 12.88
CA ASP A 127 -12.56 -43.43 12.21
C ASP A 127 -11.99 -44.47 13.20
N LYS A 128 -11.29 -45.49 12.69
CA LYS A 128 -10.70 -46.55 13.52
C LYS A 128 -9.57 -46.05 14.43
N ASN A 129 -8.97 -44.90 14.10
CA ASN A 129 -7.88 -44.28 14.83
C ASN A 129 -8.39 -43.18 15.78
N GLN A 130 -9.71 -43.12 16.03
CA GLN A 130 -10.35 -42.12 16.89
C GLN A 130 -10.16 -40.66 16.41
N ASN A 131 -9.97 -40.46 15.10
CA ASN A 131 -10.11 -39.14 14.52
C ASN A 131 -11.58 -38.88 14.16
N LEU A 132 -12.00 -37.63 14.29
CA LEU A 132 -13.33 -37.21 13.88
C LEU A 132 -13.27 -36.60 12.49
N TRP A 133 -14.15 -37.06 11.62
CA TRP A 133 -14.38 -36.53 10.29
C TRP A 133 -15.67 -35.73 10.31
N VAL A 134 -15.56 -34.43 10.13
CA VAL A 134 -16.70 -33.50 10.17
C VAL A 134 -16.97 -32.94 8.79
N SER A 135 -18.25 -32.92 8.38
CA SER A 135 -18.66 -32.18 7.17
C SER A 135 -19.22 -30.82 7.54
N SER A 136 -18.97 -29.82 6.69
CA SER A 136 -19.41 -28.44 6.90
C SER A 136 -19.89 -27.79 5.60
N SER A 137 -20.26 -26.53 5.67
CA SER A 137 -20.51 -25.68 4.49
C SER A 137 -19.24 -25.27 3.74
N ARG A 138 -18.04 -25.63 4.24
CA ARG A 138 -16.73 -25.44 3.60
C ARG A 138 -15.89 -26.72 3.62
N GLY A 139 -16.49 -27.82 3.21
CA GLY A 139 -15.82 -29.07 2.91
C GLY A 139 -15.88 -30.10 4.04
N ILE A 140 -14.84 -30.93 4.13
CA ILE A 140 -14.70 -31.96 5.16
C ILE A 140 -13.42 -31.67 5.94
N SER A 141 -13.45 -31.82 7.27
CA SER A 141 -12.27 -31.66 8.12
C SER A 141 -11.99 -32.94 8.90
N ARG A 142 -10.72 -33.33 9.01
CA ARG A 142 -10.26 -34.38 9.92
C ARG A 142 -9.65 -33.75 11.16
N LEU A 143 -10.24 -34.05 12.30
CA LEU A 143 -9.80 -33.63 13.62
C LEU A 143 -9.06 -34.78 14.31
N THR A 144 -7.77 -34.59 14.53
CA THR A 144 -6.93 -35.53 15.27
C THR A 144 -6.71 -35.01 16.68
N PHE A 145 -6.94 -35.87 17.67
CA PHE A 145 -6.82 -35.54 19.08
C PHE A 145 -5.71 -36.33 19.74
N SER A 146 -5.18 -35.78 20.84
CA SER A 146 -4.44 -36.58 21.82
C SER A 146 -5.43 -37.49 22.55
N GLY A 147 -4.98 -38.67 22.98
CA GLY A 147 -5.75 -39.88 23.31
C GLY A 147 -7.03 -39.75 24.17
N ASP A 148 -7.38 -38.61 24.74
CA ASP A 148 -8.60 -38.37 25.54
C ASP A 148 -9.54 -37.30 24.94
N TYR A 149 -9.42 -36.99 23.64
CA TYR A 149 -10.12 -35.86 23.01
C TYR A 149 -9.90 -34.51 23.73
N SER A 150 -8.90 -34.44 24.62
CA SER A 150 -8.66 -33.34 25.54
C SER A 150 -7.96 -32.18 24.85
N LYS A 151 -7.07 -32.51 23.93
CA LYS A 151 -6.34 -31.55 23.11
C LYS A 151 -6.40 -31.94 21.64
N LEU A 152 -6.92 -31.02 20.84
CA LEU A 152 -6.85 -31.07 19.38
C LEU A 152 -5.38 -30.92 18.96
N VAL A 153 -4.86 -31.91 18.25
CA VAL A 153 -3.45 -31.99 17.82
C VAL A 153 -3.30 -31.44 16.41
N ASN A 154 -4.24 -31.78 15.53
CA ASN A 154 -4.18 -31.37 14.13
C ASN A 154 -5.57 -31.29 13.50
N VAL A 155 -5.74 -30.35 12.58
CA VAL A 155 -6.94 -30.17 11.77
C VAL A 155 -6.52 -30.15 10.30
N LEU A 156 -7.03 -31.11 9.54
CA LEU A 156 -6.81 -31.18 8.08
C LEU A 156 -8.12 -30.86 7.36
N ASN A 157 -8.09 -29.80 6.56
CA ASN A 157 -9.26 -29.30 5.84
C ASN A 157 -9.18 -29.72 4.36
N PHE A 158 -10.25 -30.33 3.88
CA PHE A 158 -10.44 -30.79 2.51
C PHE A 158 -11.55 -29.98 1.86
N SER A 159 -11.31 -29.53 0.63
CA SER A 159 -12.23 -28.74 -0.19
C SER A 159 -12.47 -29.41 -1.55
N SER A 160 -13.26 -28.78 -2.41
CA SER A 160 -13.50 -29.17 -3.81
C SER A 160 -12.20 -29.39 -4.59
N VAL A 161 -11.17 -28.58 -4.31
CA VAL A 161 -9.81 -28.72 -4.86
C VAL A 161 -9.16 -30.06 -4.51
N ASP A 162 -9.60 -30.71 -3.44
CA ASP A 162 -9.11 -32.02 -3.03
C ASP A 162 -9.77 -33.21 -3.69
N GLY A 163 -10.83 -32.98 -4.47
CA GLY A 163 -11.67 -34.03 -5.05
C GLY A 163 -13.04 -34.18 -4.37
N LEU A 164 -13.44 -33.23 -3.50
CA LEU A 164 -14.80 -33.21 -2.97
C LEU A 164 -15.81 -32.83 -4.05
N GLN A 165 -17.05 -33.33 -3.95
CA GLN A 165 -18.13 -33.05 -4.90
C GLN A 165 -18.49 -31.56 -4.98
N SER A 166 -18.34 -30.87 -3.85
CA SER A 166 -18.56 -29.45 -3.61
C SER A 166 -17.97 -29.11 -2.24
N ASP A 167 -17.78 -27.84 -1.96
CA ASP A 167 -17.46 -27.35 -0.61
C ASP A 167 -18.69 -27.38 0.31
N PHE A 168 -19.91 -27.40 -0.25
CA PHE A 168 -21.13 -27.38 0.54
C PHE A 168 -21.70 -28.80 0.76
N PHE A 169 -21.63 -29.29 2.00
CA PHE A 169 -22.28 -30.52 2.44
C PHE A 169 -23.67 -30.22 3.01
N ILE A 170 -24.46 -31.26 3.26
CA ILE A 170 -25.82 -31.10 3.80
C ILE A 170 -25.99 -31.86 5.10
N GLU A 171 -26.92 -31.40 5.93
CA GLU A 171 -27.28 -32.01 7.21
C GLU A 171 -27.66 -33.48 7.06
N ARG A 172 -27.28 -34.31 8.05
CA ARG A 172 -27.72 -35.72 8.19
C ARG A 172 -27.34 -36.64 7.03
N ALA A 173 -26.58 -36.16 6.04
CA ALA A 173 -26.10 -36.95 4.92
C ALA A 173 -24.71 -37.53 5.22
N SER A 174 -24.61 -38.37 6.24
CA SER A 174 -23.37 -39.08 6.56
C SER A 174 -23.62 -40.51 6.96
N TYR A 175 -22.74 -41.41 6.58
CA TYR A 175 -22.84 -42.82 6.95
C TYR A 175 -21.45 -43.48 7.03
N LYS A 176 -21.24 -44.34 8.02
CA LYS A 176 -20.04 -45.17 8.14
C LYS A 176 -20.42 -46.64 8.01
N THR A 177 -19.82 -47.34 7.06
CA THR A 177 -20.03 -48.78 6.89
C THR A 177 -19.24 -49.58 7.92
N LYS A 178 -19.56 -50.88 8.06
CA LYS A 178 -18.90 -51.78 9.01
C LYS A 178 -17.39 -51.97 8.72
N ASP A 179 -16.99 -51.95 7.46
CA ASP A 179 -15.59 -52.02 7.01
C ASP A 179 -14.83 -50.69 7.22
N GLY A 180 -15.54 -49.59 7.50
CA GLY A 180 -14.98 -48.29 7.82
C GLY A 180 -14.92 -47.31 6.66
N MET A 181 -15.60 -47.58 5.54
CA MET A 181 -15.82 -46.58 4.49
C MET A 181 -16.76 -45.51 5.05
N MET A 182 -16.41 -44.25 4.84
CA MET A 182 -17.24 -43.11 5.20
C MET A 182 -17.88 -42.51 3.96
N PHE A 183 -19.13 -42.08 4.11
CA PHE A 183 -19.92 -41.41 3.08
C PHE A 183 -20.36 -40.06 3.62
N PHE A 184 -20.20 -39.02 2.80
CA PHE A 184 -20.67 -37.67 3.08
C PHE A 184 -21.40 -37.14 1.84
N GLY A 185 -22.67 -36.78 2.00
CA GLY A 185 -23.51 -36.22 0.95
C GLY A 185 -23.51 -34.69 0.98
N GLY A 186 -23.58 -34.09 -0.20
CA GLY A 186 -23.73 -32.64 -0.36
C GLY A 186 -24.56 -32.28 -1.58
N VAL A 187 -24.44 -31.03 -2.00
CA VAL A 187 -25.32 -30.46 -3.05
C VAL A 187 -25.13 -31.04 -4.45
N ASN A 188 -23.96 -31.63 -4.71
CA ASN A 188 -23.55 -32.15 -6.02
C ASN A 188 -23.18 -33.64 -5.96
N GLY A 189 -23.83 -34.40 -5.07
CA GLY A 189 -23.67 -35.86 -4.95
C GLY A 189 -23.05 -36.29 -3.62
N ILE A 190 -22.25 -37.36 -3.67
CA ILE A 190 -21.71 -38.03 -2.48
C ILE A 190 -20.20 -38.23 -2.64
N ASN A 191 -19.43 -37.89 -1.60
CA ASN A 191 -18.07 -38.36 -1.45
C ASN A 191 -18.04 -39.61 -0.58
N TYR A 192 -17.21 -40.58 -0.95
CA TYR A 192 -16.92 -41.74 -0.11
C TYR A 192 -15.43 -42.05 -0.12
N PHE A 193 -14.89 -42.47 1.02
CA PHE A 193 -13.48 -42.81 1.15
C PHE A 193 -13.22 -43.66 2.40
N HIS A 194 -12.10 -44.36 2.41
CA HIS A 194 -11.54 -44.94 3.63
C HIS A 194 -10.62 -43.91 4.32
N PRO A 195 -10.80 -43.62 5.61
CA PRO A 195 -9.91 -42.74 6.37
C PRO A 195 -8.42 -43.13 6.34
N ASP A 196 -8.15 -44.41 6.14
CA ASP A 196 -6.79 -44.98 6.13
C ASP A 196 -6.13 -44.90 4.73
N SER A 197 -6.88 -44.59 3.66
CA SER A 197 -6.33 -44.56 2.29
C SER A 197 -5.61 -43.26 1.91
N PHE A 198 -5.54 -42.28 2.81
CA PHE A 198 -4.89 -41.00 2.53
C PHE A 198 -3.37 -41.13 2.57
N THR A 199 -2.73 -40.84 1.44
CA THR A 199 -1.27 -40.71 1.35
C THR A 199 -0.88 -39.23 1.35
N PHE A 200 -0.05 -38.83 2.32
CA PHE A 200 0.53 -37.49 2.34
C PHE A 200 1.69 -37.38 1.37
N ASN A 201 1.76 -36.27 0.64
CA ASN A 201 2.91 -35.90 -0.14
C ASN A 201 4.06 -35.53 0.79
N LYS A 202 5.07 -36.41 0.86
CA LYS A 202 6.29 -36.21 1.67
C LYS A 202 7.40 -35.45 0.94
N ILE A 203 7.17 -35.08 -0.32
CA ILE A 203 8.20 -34.47 -1.16
C ILE A 203 8.31 -32.99 -0.79
N ILE A 204 9.52 -32.58 -0.39
CA ILE A 204 9.88 -31.18 -0.18
C ILE A 204 9.97 -30.51 -1.56
N PRO A 205 9.19 -29.45 -1.84
CA PRO A 205 9.20 -28.84 -3.15
C PRO A 205 10.43 -27.95 -3.33
N LYS A 206 11.04 -27.98 -4.52
CA LYS A 206 12.02 -26.96 -4.90
C LYS A 206 11.28 -25.66 -5.20
N ILE A 207 11.75 -24.54 -4.66
CA ILE A 207 11.18 -23.21 -4.92
C ILE A 207 12.06 -22.50 -5.95
N GLU A 208 11.43 -21.86 -6.93
CA GLU A 208 12.13 -21.01 -7.90
C GLU A 208 11.39 -19.68 -8.12
N ILE A 209 12.16 -18.65 -8.46
CA ILE A 209 11.64 -17.36 -8.88
C ILE A 209 11.39 -17.45 -10.39
N ASP A 210 10.12 -17.43 -10.77
CA ASP A 210 9.65 -17.70 -12.13
C ASP A 210 9.65 -16.44 -13.00
N GLU A 211 9.26 -15.29 -12.45
CA GLU A 211 9.14 -14.06 -13.24
C GLU A 211 9.46 -12.83 -12.39
N ILE A 212 10.12 -11.85 -13.01
CA ILE A 212 10.36 -10.52 -12.45
C ILE A 212 9.69 -9.49 -13.35
N ILE A 213 8.75 -8.74 -12.80
CA ILE A 213 8.03 -7.67 -13.49
C ILE A 213 8.54 -6.35 -12.93
N ILE A 214 9.06 -5.49 -13.80
CA ILE A 214 9.63 -4.19 -13.43
C ILE A 214 8.76 -3.11 -14.07
N GLN A 215 8.32 -2.13 -13.27
CA GLN A 215 7.48 -1.03 -13.77
C GLN A 215 6.20 -1.51 -14.49
N GLY A 216 5.59 -2.61 -13.98
CA GLY A 216 4.39 -3.22 -14.56
C GLY A 216 4.59 -3.88 -15.93
N LYS A 217 5.79 -3.84 -16.50
CA LYS A 217 6.12 -4.47 -17.80
C LYS A 217 6.79 -5.81 -17.57
N ARG A 218 6.20 -6.87 -18.15
CA ARG A 218 6.80 -8.21 -18.19
C ARG A 218 8.03 -8.15 -19.09
N LYS A 219 9.24 -8.31 -18.54
CA LYS A 219 10.45 -8.46 -19.35
C LYS A 219 10.56 -9.92 -19.81
N ILE A 220 9.76 -10.30 -20.79
CA ILE A 220 9.90 -11.60 -21.47
C ILE A 220 10.95 -11.43 -22.59
N LYS A 221 11.98 -12.28 -22.55
CA LYS A 221 13.15 -12.39 -23.47
C LYS A 221 14.35 -11.48 -23.17
N SER A 222 15.44 -12.14 -22.73
CA SER A 222 16.86 -12.14 -23.19
C SER A 222 17.43 -11.02 -24.09
N SER A 223 16.85 -9.82 -24.17
CA SER A 223 17.37 -8.70 -24.95
C SER A 223 17.42 -7.39 -24.17
N SER A 224 17.46 -7.48 -22.83
CA SER A 224 17.87 -6.39 -21.97
C SER A 224 19.02 -6.88 -21.12
N SER A 225 20.12 -6.13 -21.06
CA SER A 225 21.43 -6.44 -20.47
C SER A 225 21.44 -6.71 -18.96
N TYR A 226 20.30 -7.00 -18.35
CA TYR A 226 20.12 -7.12 -16.90
C TYR A 226 20.18 -8.58 -16.39
N TYR A 227 20.23 -9.58 -17.27
CA TYR A 227 20.20 -11.01 -16.93
C TYR A 227 21.22 -11.79 -17.76
N SER A 228 21.96 -12.72 -17.15
CA SER A 228 23.08 -13.43 -17.80
C SER A 228 22.73 -14.80 -18.43
N LYS A 229 21.57 -15.39 -18.10
CA LYS A 229 20.90 -16.56 -18.72
C LYS A 229 19.52 -16.66 -18.02
N ARG A 230 18.77 -17.77 -18.06
CA ARG A 230 17.35 -17.82 -17.60
C ARG A 230 17.15 -17.18 -16.22
N ILE A 231 15.93 -16.68 -15.93
CA ILE A 231 15.62 -16.02 -14.65
C ILE A 231 15.87 -16.92 -13.44
N SER A 232 15.57 -18.22 -13.55
CA SER A 232 15.94 -19.24 -12.56
C SER A 232 17.45 -19.33 -12.28
N ASP A 233 18.29 -18.95 -13.26
CA ASP A 233 19.75 -18.96 -13.13
C ASP A 233 20.30 -17.59 -12.68
N THR A 234 19.46 -16.55 -12.68
CA THR A 234 19.86 -15.19 -12.31
C THR A 234 19.91 -15.08 -10.79
N ARG A 235 21.11 -14.89 -10.25
CA ARG A 235 21.31 -14.66 -8.80
C ARG A 235 21.29 -13.20 -8.39
N GLU A 236 21.51 -12.28 -9.33
CA GLU A 236 21.60 -10.85 -9.06
C GLU A 236 20.97 -10.02 -10.18
N ILE A 237 20.21 -8.99 -9.79
CA ILE A 237 19.68 -7.95 -10.68
C ILE A 237 20.19 -6.58 -10.23
N GLU A 238 20.67 -5.80 -11.20
CA GLU A 238 20.99 -4.39 -11.01
C GLU A 238 19.95 -3.53 -11.69
N LEU A 239 19.34 -2.61 -10.95
CA LEU A 239 18.29 -1.73 -11.42
C LEU A 239 18.68 -0.27 -11.24
N PRO A 240 18.33 0.60 -12.21
CA PRO A 240 18.48 2.03 -12.03
C PRO A 240 17.48 2.58 -11.01
N TYR A 241 17.79 3.74 -10.42
CA TYR A 241 16.96 4.39 -9.39
C TYR A 241 15.47 4.50 -9.73
N TRP A 242 15.13 4.78 -10.99
CA TRP A 242 13.73 4.95 -11.43
C TRP A 242 12.98 3.62 -11.66
N GLN A 243 13.64 2.46 -11.54
CA GLN A 243 13.02 1.13 -11.65
C GLN A 243 12.85 0.50 -10.25
N ASN A 244 12.29 1.27 -9.32
CA ASN A 244 12.11 0.88 -7.92
C ASN A 244 10.72 0.26 -7.60
N PHE A 245 9.96 -0.11 -8.63
CA PHE A 245 8.70 -0.84 -8.52
C PHE A 245 8.88 -2.23 -9.15
N ILE A 246 8.84 -3.27 -8.31
CA ILE A 246 9.19 -4.64 -8.68
C ILE A 246 8.13 -5.61 -8.16
N THR A 247 7.62 -6.47 -9.03
CA THR A 247 6.82 -7.63 -8.65
C THR A 247 7.59 -8.91 -8.94
N LEU A 248 7.72 -9.77 -7.94
CA LEU A 248 8.40 -11.05 -8.01
C LEU A 248 7.34 -12.14 -8.00
N LYS A 249 7.40 -13.06 -8.97
CA LYS A 249 6.59 -14.27 -8.99
C LYS A 249 7.46 -15.48 -8.74
N TYR A 250 6.92 -16.41 -7.98
CA TYR A 250 7.62 -17.61 -7.53
C TYR A 250 6.71 -18.83 -7.66
N ILE A 251 7.34 -20.00 -7.73
CA ILE A 251 6.65 -21.28 -7.85
C ILE A 251 7.34 -22.34 -7.02
N ALA A 252 6.53 -23.14 -6.33
CA ALA A 252 6.96 -24.41 -5.76
C ALA A 252 6.77 -25.52 -6.81
N PHE A 253 7.81 -26.32 -7.07
CA PHE A 253 7.74 -27.50 -7.93
C PHE A 253 6.97 -28.63 -7.24
N ASN A 254 5.66 -28.43 -7.15
CA ASN A 254 4.66 -29.41 -6.75
C ASN A 254 3.39 -29.18 -7.58
N TYR A 255 3.15 -30.06 -8.54
CA TYR A 255 1.98 -30.03 -9.41
C TYR A 255 0.75 -30.67 -8.77
N ILE A 256 0.94 -31.44 -7.70
CA ILE A 256 -0.16 -32.03 -6.94
C ILE A 256 -0.83 -30.89 -6.17
N LYS A 257 -2.03 -30.50 -6.60
CA LYS A 257 -2.86 -29.45 -5.97
C LYS A 257 -2.07 -28.16 -5.68
N SER A 258 -1.44 -27.60 -6.71
CA SER A 258 -0.52 -26.47 -6.59
C SER A 258 -1.13 -25.20 -5.97
N SER A 259 -2.46 -25.05 -5.99
CA SER A 259 -3.19 -23.96 -5.32
C SER A 259 -3.16 -24.03 -3.80
N LYS A 260 -2.78 -25.17 -3.21
CA LYS A 260 -2.59 -25.35 -1.76
C LYS A 260 -1.16 -25.15 -1.29
N ASN A 261 -0.21 -24.94 -2.21
CA ASN A 261 1.16 -24.63 -1.84
C ASN A 261 1.16 -23.26 -1.13
N LYS A 262 1.75 -23.19 0.06
CA LYS A 262 1.89 -21.96 0.83
C LYS A 262 3.24 -21.33 0.56
N TYR A 263 3.33 -20.01 0.65
CA TYR A 263 4.58 -19.29 0.47
C TYR A 263 4.83 -18.34 1.62
N SER A 264 6.10 -18.09 1.92
CA SER A 264 6.51 -17.04 2.85
C SER A 264 7.70 -16.31 2.26
N VAL A 265 7.64 -14.99 2.30
CA VAL A 265 8.57 -14.10 1.60
C VAL A 265 9.20 -13.13 2.58
N PHE A 266 10.45 -12.77 2.30
CA PHE A 266 11.19 -11.81 3.10
C PHE A 266 12.18 -11.04 2.22
N LEU A 267 12.16 -9.71 2.29
CA LEU A 267 13.12 -8.85 1.62
C LEU A 267 14.03 -8.20 2.65
N GLN A 268 15.25 -8.73 2.76
CA GLN A 268 16.26 -8.19 3.66
C GLN A 268 16.59 -6.73 3.29
N GLY A 269 16.51 -5.84 4.27
CA GLY A 269 16.72 -4.39 4.10
C GLY A 269 15.43 -3.60 3.82
N PHE A 270 14.27 -4.26 3.77
CA PHE A 270 12.96 -3.62 3.61
C PHE A 270 11.91 -4.19 4.58
N ASP A 271 11.78 -5.51 4.68
CA ASP A 271 10.84 -6.17 5.58
C ASP A 271 11.45 -6.33 6.99
N GLU A 272 10.62 -6.22 8.04
CA GLU A 272 11.03 -6.46 9.43
C GLU A 272 11.05 -7.95 9.79
N ASP A 273 10.06 -8.71 9.29
CA ASP A 273 9.93 -10.16 9.48
C ASP A 273 9.34 -10.83 8.22
N TRP A 274 9.34 -12.16 8.19
CA TRP A 274 8.74 -12.97 7.15
C TRP A 274 7.24 -12.70 7.01
N LYS A 275 6.81 -12.40 5.78
CA LYS A 275 5.38 -12.26 5.48
C LYS A 275 4.71 -13.63 5.47
N PRO A 276 3.51 -13.75 6.07
CA PRO A 276 2.74 -14.99 6.03
C PRO A 276 2.22 -15.27 4.63
N ASP A 277 1.70 -16.48 4.42
CA ASP A 277 1.07 -16.88 3.17
C ASP A 277 -0.22 -16.10 2.92
N GLU A 278 -0.24 -15.31 1.85
CA GLU A 278 -1.42 -14.54 1.40
C GLU A 278 -2.21 -15.28 0.31
N GLY A 279 -1.88 -16.55 0.03
CA GLY A 279 -2.49 -17.32 -1.06
C GLY A 279 -2.10 -16.83 -2.46
N SER A 280 -1.11 -15.93 -2.55
CA SER A 280 -0.62 -15.37 -3.80
C SER A 280 0.79 -15.86 -4.13
N ARG A 281 1.00 -16.21 -5.40
CA ARG A 281 2.32 -16.61 -5.93
C ARG A 281 3.19 -15.42 -6.36
N SER A 282 2.90 -14.24 -5.84
CA SER A 282 3.57 -13.01 -6.25
C SER A 282 3.56 -11.96 -5.16
N THR A 283 4.69 -11.29 -4.98
CA THR A 283 4.83 -10.17 -4.04
C THR A 283 5.29 -8.93 -4.77
N THR A 284 4.72 -7.78 -4.42
CA THR A 284 5.07 -6.50 -5.04
C THR A 284 5.71 -5.58 -4.02
N TYR A 285 6.89 -5.07 -4.36
CA TYR A 285 7.61 -4.06 -3.60
C TYR A 285 7.59 -2.74 -4.35
N MET A 286 7.23 -1.67 -3.63
CA MET A 286 7.06 -0.34 -4.18
C MET A 286 8.07 0.61 -3.56
N ASN A 287 8.57 1.55 -4.36
CA ASN A 287 9.41 2.65 -3.92
C ASN A 287 10.66 2.22 -3.13
N LEU A 288 11.33 1.15 -3.59
CA LEU A 288 12.58 0.70 -2.99
C LEU A 288 13.66 1.79 -3.11
N LYS A 289 14.35 2.08 -2.00
CA LYS A 289 15.40 3.10 -1.95
C LYS A 289 16.68 2.56 -2.62
N PRO A 290 17.64 3.43 -3.01
CA PRO A 290 18.96 2.98 -3.41
C PRO A 290 19.61 2.12 -2.33
N GLY A 291 20.12 0.96 -2.70
CA GLY A 291 20.63 -0.01 -1.75
C GLY A 291 20.80 -1.41 -2.32
N LYS A 292 21.24 -2.33 -1.46
CA LYS A 292 21.34 -3.75 -1.74
C LYS A 292 20.29 -4.48 -0.90
N TYR A 293 19.52 -5.33 -1.56
CA TYR A 293 18.46 -6.13 -0.96
C TYR A 293 18.67 -7.60 -1.33
N ILE A 294 18.21 -8.49 -0.45
CA ILE A 294 18.18 -9.93 -0.72
C ILE A 294 16.74 -10.38 -0.55
N PHE A 295 16.10 -10.72 -1.67
CA PHE A 295 14.79 -11.33 -1.65
C PHE A 295 14.95 -12.82 -1.35
N MET A 296 14.14 -13.32 -0.43
CA MET A 296 14.10 -14.72 -0.01
C MET A 296 12.66 -15.19 -0.06
N VAL A 297 12.44 -16.37 -0.65
CA VAL A 297 11.14 -17.04 -0.64
C VAL A 297 11.30 -18.50 -0.26
N LYS A 298 10.50 -18.92 0.71
CA LYS A 298 10.30 -20.33 1.05
C LYS A 298 8.87 -20.73 0.73
N GLY A 299 8.65 -22.03 0.55
CA GLY A 299 7.32 -22.53 0.21
C GLY A 299 7.10 -23.96 0.67
N SER A 300 5.84 -24.34 0.78
CA SER A 300 5.39 -25.68 1.14
C SER A 300 4.79 -26.42 -0.05
N ASN A 301 4.72 -27.74 0.06
CA ASN A 301 3.87 -28.53 -0.81
C ASN A 301 2.38 -28.39 -0.38
N ASN A 302 1.51 -29.13 -1.07
CA ASN A 302 0.06 -29.12 -0.84
C ASN A 302 -0.36 -29.62 0.55
N ASP A 303 0.51 -30.38 1.22
CA ASP A 303 0.26 -30.99 2.54
C ASP A 303 1.01 -30.26 3.67
N GLY A 304 1.61 -29.09 3.37
CA GLY A 304 2.22 -28.23 4.37
C GLY A 304 3.66 -28.58 4.76
N ILE A 305 4.35 -29.44 4.00
CA ILE A 305 5.78 -29.69 4.20
C ILE A 305 6.56 -28.54 3.58
N TRP A 306 7.23 -27.77 4.43
CA TRP A 306 8.01 -26.59 4.05
C TRP A 306 9.42 -26.96 3.59
N ASN A 307 9.88 -26.26 2.55
CA ASN A 307 11.30 -26.19 2.24
C ASN A 307 11.91 -25.00 3.00
N GLU A 308 12.68 -25.29 4.04
CA GLU A 308 13.33 -24.25 4.87
C GLU A 308 14.54 -23.61 4.18
N ILE A 309 15.00 -24.15 3.04
CA ILE A 309 16.06 -23.53 2.24
C ILE A 309 15.39 -22.55 1.27
N PRO A 310 15.52 -21.22 1.48
CA PRO A 310 14.85 -20.25 0.63
C PRO A 310 15.52 -20.14 -0.74
N ALA A 311 14.72 -19.89 -1.78
CA ALA A 311 15.24 -19.38 -3.03
C ALA A 311 15.57 -17.89 -2.85
N THR A 312 16.76 -17.48 -3.29
CA THR A 312 17.27 -16.12 -3.05
C THR A 312 17.54 -15.37 -4.35
N LEU A 313 17.33 -14.06 -4.31
CA LEU A 313 17.66 -13.14 -5.40
C LEU A 313 18.24 -11.84 -4.84
N ASN A 314 19.45 -11.50 -5.28
CA ASN A 314 20.08 -10.23 -4.93
C ASN A 314 19.53 -9.12 -5.81
N ILE A 315 19.06 -8.04 -5.20
CA ILE A 315 18.50 -6.87 -5.89
C ILE A 315 19.32 -5.65 -5.50
N LYS A 316 19.95 -5.01 -6.48
CA LYS A 316 20.73 -3.79 -6.26
C LYS A 316 20.07 -2.63 -6.99
N ILE A 317 19.73 -1.57 -6.25
CA ILE A 317 19.16 -0.34 -6.79
C ILE A 317 20.23 0.74 -6.75
N ASN A 318 20.64 1.17 -7.93
CA ASN A 318 21.67 2.20 -8.08
C ASN A 318 21.11 3.58 -7.67
N PRO A 319 21.93 4.45 -7.03
CA PRO A 319 21.52 5.81 -6.71
C PRO A 319 21.29 6.63 -7.99
N PRO A 320 20.50 7.72 -7.92
CA PRO A 320 20.27 8.59 -9.06
C PRO A 320 21.57 9.25 -9.53
N TYR A 321 21.73 9.45 -10.84
CA TYR A 321 22.92 10.09 -11.42
C TYR A 321 23.17 11.51 -10.88
N TYR A 322 22.12 12.25 -10.54
CA TYR A 322 22.20 13.60 -9.93
C TYR A 322 22.53 13.60 -8.44
N GLY A 323 22.50 12.44 -7.78
CA GLY A 323 22.87 12.27 -6.38
C GLY A 323 24.28 11.69 -6.19
N ASN A 324 25.05 11.56 -7.27
CA ASN A 324 26.44 11.09 -7.20
C ASN A 324 27.38 12.24 -6.78
N PHE A 325 28.50 11.91 -6.15
CA PHE A 325 29.55 12.85 -5.73
C PHE A 325 29.96 13.80 -6.87
N TRP A 326 30.10 13.28 -8.09
CA TRP A 326 30.43 14.08 -9.28
C TRP A 326 29.36 15.11 -9.66
N ALA A 327 28.08 14.82 -9.43
CA ALA A 327 27.00 15.75 -9.70
C ALA A 327 27.05 16.94 -8.73
N TYR A 328 27.36 16.70 -7.45
CA TYR A 328 27.58 17.77 -6.46
C TYR A 328 28.77 18.66 -6.83
N LEU A 329 29.87 18.08 -7.33
CA LEU A 329 31.02 18.84 -7.80
C LEU A 329 30.66 19.71 -9.01
N PHE A 330 29.85 19.21 -9.94
CA PHE A 330 29.34 19.97 -11.07
C PHE A 330 28.40 21.11 -10.65
N TYR A 331 27.49 20.87 -9.70
CA TYR A 331 26.61 21.91 -9.14
C TYR A 331 27.40 23.00 -8.43
N PHE A 332 28.46 22.63 -7.70
CA PHE A 332 29.37 23.59 -7.08
C PHE A 332 30.06 24.46 -8.13
N PHE A 333 30.50 23.88 -9.25
CA PHE A 333 31.11 24.64 -10.34
C PHE A 333 30.13 25.61 -11.03
N ILE A 334 28.91 25.17 -11.31
CA ILE A 334 27.87 26.07 -11.86
C ILE A 334 27.55 27.19 -10.86
N PHE A 335 27.45 26.88 -9.57
CA PHE A 335 27.16 27.87 -8.54
C PHE A 335 28.27 28.92 -8.42
N THR A 336 29.54 28.49 -8.46
CA THR A 336 30.69 29.41 -8.44
C THR A 336 30.78 30.26 -9.71
N LEU A 337 30.50 29.68 -10.88
CA LEU A 337 30.39 30.44 -12.13
C LEU A 337 29.24 31.46 -12.09
N LEU A 338 28.09 31.11 -11.52
CA LEU A 338 26.97 32.02 -11.36
C LEU A 338 27.33 33.19 -10.45
N LEU A 339 27.97 32.92 -9.30
CA LEU A 339 28.46 33.98 -8.42
C LEU A 339 29.52 34.86 -9.08
N TYR A 340 30.42 34.26 -9.87
CA TYR A 340 31.41 34.98 -10.66
C TYR A 340 30.75 35.88 -11.72
N TYR A 341 29.74 35.37 -12.42
CA TYR A 341 28.96 36.15 -13.38
C TYR A 341 28.21 37.32 -12.71
N ILE A 342 27.56 37.07 -11.55
CA ILE A 342 26.90 38.13 -10.76
C ILE A 342 27.92 39.19 -10.34
N ARG A 343 29.13 38.78 -9.92
CA ARG A 343 30.22 39.71 -9.58
C ARG A 343 30.64 40.55 -10.78
N ILE A 344 30.79 39.96 -11.96
CA ILE A 344 31.08 40.71 -13.20
C ILE A 344 29.99 41.75 -13.45
N VAL A 345 28.71 41.37 -13.39
CA VAL A 345 27.59 42.29 -13.64
C VAL A 345 27.58 43.44 -12.62
N ILE A 346 27.85 43.19 -11.34
CA ILE A 346 27.94 44.23 -10.32
C ILE A 346 29.08 45.20 -10.64
N ILE A 347 30.29 44.69 -10.91
CA ILE A 347 31.46 45.53 -11.22
C ILE A 347 31.22 46.35 -12.50
N THR A 348 30.63 45.74 -13.54
CA THR A 348 30.29 46.46 -14.78
C THR A 348 29.26 47.56 -14.52
N ARG A 349 28.24 47.31 -13.70
CA ARG A 349 27.26 48.35 -13.30
C ARG A 349 27.91 49.49 -12.52
N GLU A 350 28.84 49.19 -11.62
CA GLU A 350 29.59 50.20 -10.86
C GLU A 350 30.45 51.05 -11.81
N ARG A 351 31.18 50.42 -12.74
CA ARG A 351 31.99 51.14 -13.76
C ARG A 351 31.12 52.03 -14.65
N LEU A 352 29.99 51.52 -15.13
CA LEU A 352 29.04 52.30 -15.94
C LEU A 352 28.50 53.51 -15.17
N LYS A 353 28.19 53.36 -13.88
CA LYS A 353 27.78 54.50 -13.03
C LYS A 353 28.87 55.55 -12.93
N THR A 354 30.12 55.13 -12.67
CA THR A 354 31.24 56.07 -12.57
C THR A 354 31.50 56.83 -13.88
N GLU A 355 31.32 56.16 -15.03
CA GLU A 355 31.48 56.78 -16.35
C GLU A 355 30.36 57.79 -16.64
N ILE A 356 29.11 57.45 -16.31
CA ILE A 356 27.97 58.39 -16.38
C ILE A 356 28.17 59.61 -15.49
N GLU A 357 28.69 59.42 -14.26
CA GLU A 357 28.99 60.53 -13.35
C GLU A 357 30.09 61.45 -13.88
N GLN A 358 31.12 60.88 -14.54
CA GLN A 358 32.17 61.67 -15.17
C GLN A 358 31.63 62.50 -16.34
N ILE A 359 30.84 61.90 -17.22
CA ILE A 359 30.20 62.59 -18.35
C ILE A 359 29.30 63.73 -17.84
N ASN A 360 28.50 63.49 -16.80
CA ASN A 360 27.65 64.53 -16.21
C ASN A 360 28.47 65.70 -15.65
N ARG A 361 29.62 65.43 -15.00
CA ARG A 361 30.53 66.49 -14.52
C ARG A 361 31.17 67.27 -15.67
N GLU A 362 31.50 66.62 -16.77
CA GLU A 362 32.01 67.30 -17.97
C GLU A 362 30.94 68.19 -18.60
N LEU A 363 29.70 67.68 -18.74
CA LEU A 363 28.56 68.47 -19.21
C LEU A 363 28.29 69.68 -18.31
N GLU A 364 28.36 69.52 -16.98
CA GLU A 364 28.23 70.65 -16.06
C GLU A 364 29.35 71.68 -16.20
N LYS A 365 30.60 71.23 -16.42
CA LYS A 365 31.73 72.13 -16.69
C LYS A 365 31.56 72.87 -18.01
N ASP A 366 31.10 72.19 -19.05
CA ASP A 366 30.86 72.80 -20.36
C ASP A 366 29.67 73.76 -20.33
N ASN A 367 28.63 73.46 -19.57
CA ASN A 367 27.52 74.38 -19.30
C ASN A 367 28.01 75.63 -18.56
N LYS A 368 28.77 75.48 -17.47
CA LYS A 368 29.38 76.62 -16.76
C LYS A 368 30.31 77.45 -17.65
N LYS A 369 31.08 76.79 -18.53
CA LYS A 369 31.97 77.47 -19.48
C LYS A 369 31.18 78.23 -20.55
N SER A 370 30.03 77.70 -20.97
CA SER A 370 29.11 78.36 -21.89
C SER A 370 28.38 79.54 -21.24
N GLU A 371 27.93 79.40 -20.00
CA GLU A 371 27.40 80.51 -19.19
C GLU A 371 28.43 81.61 -19.01
N ASN A 372 29.68 81.28 -18.65
CA ASN A 372 30.76 82.26 -18.52
C ASN A 372 31.10 82.95 -19.85
N LYS A 373 31.05 82.24 -20.99
CA LYS A 373 31.21 82.86 -22.32
C LYS A 373 30.07 83.82 -22.66
N ILE A 374 28.84 83.49 -22.25
CA ILE A 374 27.69 84.38 -22.40
C ILE A 374 27.90 85.63 -21.52
N LEU A 375 28.37 85.46 -20.28
CA LEU A 375 28.68 86.58 -19.38
C LEU A 375 29.78 87.49 -19.94
N ASP A 376 30.88 86.92 -20.44
CA ASP A 376 31.99 87.65 -21.09
C ASP A 376 31.54 88.36 -22.38
N TYR A 377 30.63 87.74 -23.15
CA TYR A 377 30.00 88.39 -24.31
C TYR A 377 29.16 89.61 -23.90
N PHE A 378 28.42 89.54 -22.79
CA PHE A 378 27.69 90.69 -22.24
C PHE A 378 28.63 91.78 -21.70
N GLU A 379 29.72 91.42 -21.01
CA GLU A 379 30.74 92.37 -20.54
C GLU A 379 31.47 93.06 -21.71
N ARG A 380 31.82 92.34 -22.78
CA ARG A 380 32.39 92.92 -24.01
C ARG A 380 31.43 93.88 -24.72
N LYS A 381 30.13 93.59 -24.69
CA LYS A 381 29.11 94.47 -25.30
C LYS A 381 28.91 95.77 -24.51
N LEU A 382 29.08 95.74 -23.19
CA LEU A 382 29.05 96.93 -22.33
C LEU A 382 30.31 97.81 -22.47
N THR A 383 31.49 97.20 -22.71
CA THR A 383 32.75 97.95 -22.91
C THR A 383 32.85 98.64 -24.28
N LEU A 384 32.19 98.11 -25.32
CA LEU A 384 32.11 98.74 -26.64
C LEU A 384 31.34 100.08 -26.62
N ASN A 385 30.25 100.16 -25.86
CA ASN A 385 29.45 101.41 -25.75
C ASN A 385 30.20 102.53 -24.99
N SER A 386 31.18 102.21 -24.15
CA SER A 386 31.95 103.19 -23.36
C SER A 386 33.04 103.92 -24.16
N TYR A 387 33.57 103.33 -25.23
CA TYR A 387 34.51 104.01 -26.13
C TYR A 387 33.82 105.05 -27.01
N ASP A 388 32.60 104.75 -27.49
CA ASP A 388 31.80 105.69 -28.27
C ASP A 388 31.36 106.89 -27.43
N GLU A 389 31.07 106.69 -26.14
CA GLU A 389 30.74 107.76 -25.19
C GLU A 389 31.92 108.72 -24.96
N LYS A 390 33.14 108.19 -24.76
CA LYS A 390 34.37 109.00 -24.67
C LYS A 390 34.74 109.70 -25.98
N PHE A 391 34.42 109.11 -27.12
CA PHE A 391 34.62 109.73 -28.42
C PHE A 391 33.65 110.91 -28.63
N LEU A 392 32.38 110.73 -28.27
CA LEU A 392 31.36 111.78 -28.33
C LEU A 392 31.68 112.96 -27.38
N GLU A 393 32.11 112.69 -26.14
CA GLU A 393 32.56 113.75 -25.23
C GLU A 393 33.72 114.55 -25.83
N LYS A 394 34.72 113.88 -26.41
CA LYS A 394 35.87 114.54 -27.03
C LYS A 394 35.48 115.35 -28.28
N LEU A 395 34.50 114.88 -29.05
CA LEU A 395 33.94 115.59 -30.20
C LEU A 395 33.22 116.87 -29.77
N ILE A 396 32.40 116.79 -28.71
CA ILE A 396 31.70 117.95 -28.15
C ILE A 396 32.72 118.97 -27.61
N GLN A 397 33.74 118.52 -26.88
CA GLN A 397 34.76 119.40 -26.31
C GLN A 397 35.54 120.19 -27.39
N VAL A 398 35.92 119.54 -28.50
CA VAL A 398 36.65 120.19 -29.60
C VAL A 398 35.75 121.18 -30.35
N ILE A 399 34.45 120.87 -30.48
CA ILE A 399 33.46 121.78 -31.08
C ILE A 399 33.24 123.00 -30.17
N GLU A 400 33.12 122.82 -28.85
CA GLU A 400 32.94 123.93 -27.90
C GLU A 400 34.16 124.86 -27.84
N MET A 401 35.39 124.31 -27.83
CA MET A 401 36.62 125.14 -27.80
C MET A 401 36.81 126.00 -29.05
N ASN A 402 36.25 125.60 -30.19
CA ASN A 402 36.40 126.30 -31.47
C ASN A 402 35.13 127.03 -31.93
N PHE A 403 34.10 127.12 -31.09
CA PHE A 403 32.80 127.69 -31.46
C PHE A 403 32.87 129.16 -31.89
N SER A 404 33.90 129.90 -31.44
CA SER A 404 34.11 131.32 -31.76
C SER A 404 35.10 131.56 -32.91
N ASN A 405 35.63 130.51 -33.55
CA ASN A 405 36.64 130.61 -34.60
C ASN A 405 35.99 130.45 -35.99
N SER A 406 35.90 131.53 -36.77
CA SER A 406 35.26 131.54 -38.09
C SER A 406 36.01 130.76 -39.18
N ASP A 407 37.27 130.38 -38.95
CA ASP A 407 38.08 129.60 -39.90
C ASP A 407 38.11 128.08 -39.58
N PHE A 408 37.37 127.63 -38.57
CA PHE A 408 37.33 126.22 -38.18
C PHE A 408 36.43 125.41 -39.13
N ASN A 409 37.00 124.40 -39.79
CA ASN A 409 36.32 123.56 -40.79
C ASN A 409 36.45 122.05 -40.50
N VAL A 410 35.77 121.23 -41.30
CA VAL A 410 35.73 119.76 -41.12
C VAL A 410 37.12 119.12 -41.18
N LEU A 411 38.04 119.69 -41.97
CA LEU A 411 39.41 119.18 -42.09
C LEU A 411 40.22 119.45 -40.80
N THR A 412 40.05 120.61 -40.16
CA THR A 412 40.68 120.90 -38.86
C THR A 412 40.07 120.08 -37.72
N LEU A 413 38.75 119.88 -37.70
CA LEU A 413 38.08 119.02 -36.72
C LEU A 413 38.59 117.57 -36.75
N SER A 414 38.75 117.00 -37.95
CA SER A 414 39.25 115.63 -38.10
C SER A 414 40.67 115.46 -37.52
N LYS A 415 41.51 116.48 -37.68
CA LYS A 415 42.89 116.49 -37.20
C LYS A 415 42.97 116.56 -35.68
N ASP A 416 42.15 117.40 -35.05
CA ASP A 416 42.13 117.61 -33.59
C ASP A 416 41.46 116.47 -32.83
N VAL A 417 40.48 115.80 -33.45
CA VAL A 417 39.85 114.59 -32.92
C VAL A 417 40.73 113.34 -33.14
N GLY A 418 41.85 113.47 -33.87
CA GLY A 418 42.86 112.42 -34.04
C GLY A 418 42.48 111.37 -35.10
N ILE A 419 41.62 111.72 -36.05
CA ILE A 419 41.16 110.85 -37.14
C ILE A 419 41.73 111.35 -38.47
N LYS A 420 42.44 110.48 -39.20
CA LYS A 420 43.01 110.84 -40.51
C LYS A 420 41.87 111.14 -41.51
N PRO A 421 41.94 112.25 -42.27
CA PRO A 421 41.00 112.48 -43.37
C PRO A 421 41.16 111.38 -44.42
N GLY A 422 40.05 110.71 -44.75
CA GLY A 422 40.00 109.65 -45.74
C GLY A 422 40.39 110.17 -47.12
N ARG A 423 41.33 109.49 -47.78
CA ARG A 423 41.65 109.73 -49.20
C ARG A 423 40.42 109.43 -50.06
N THR A 424 40.06 110.41 -50.89
CA THR A 424 39.24 110.25 -52.08
C THR A 424 39.83 109.17 -52.98
N ALA A 425 39.09 108.09 -53.22
CA ALA A 425 39.35 107.17 -54.29
C ALA A 425 38.60 107.66 -55.54
N GLN A 426 39.34 108.09 -56.57
CA GLN A 426 38.85 108.07 -57.94
C GLN A 426 38.47 106.63 -58.28
N LYS A 427 37.21 106.41 -58.65
CA LYS A 427 36.79 105.27 -59.47
C LYS A 427 36.53 105.80 -60.87
N ASN A 428 37.17 105.18 -61.85
CA ASN A 428 36.60 105.09 -63.20
C ASN A 428 35.33 104.23 -63.16
#